data_AF-F4R8K4-F1
#
_entry.id   AF-F4R8K4-F1
#
_cell.length_a   1.000
_cell.length_b   1.000
_cell.length_c   1.000
_cell.angle_alpha   90.00
_cell.angle_beta   90.00
_cell.angle_gamma   90.00
#
_symmetry.space_group_name_H-M   'P 1'
#
loop_
_entity.id
_entity.type
_entity.pdbx_description
1 polymer ?
#
loop_
_entity_poly.entity_id
_entity_poly.type
_entity_poly.pdbx_seq_one_letter_code
_entity_poly.pdbx_strand_id
1 'polypeptide(L)'
;MSNPIQFCVFLPSYLLRYVVDGIRPSIDPELFLRTAATTEILETILAFYPHFRFTPNAQQDRDLLQKMFIGMVAPRLSNIIIPTQRVPNYTQASSPTPISESPEFTTTVDSVDDIDVNRMAMFNNFCLTYLKNGQYRLAAEYLNRFLDTYEFLNQEEINVIMEAQAGAEEAFHDSSCYLQDCHQSIEGIQLQLRQNNLSPTERQVLEERQKTMIISLRSNQRLFSNSIQDVGFVAALAEYHKNILASRQPDPSK
;
A
#
# COMPACT_ATOMS: atom_id res chain seq x y z
N MET A 1 -5.31 9.20 -5.43
CA MET A 1 -6.62 8.73 -4.95
C MET A 1 -6.58 8.81 -3.43
N SER A 2 -7.58 9.38 -2.76
CA SER A 2 -7.62 9.47 -1.30
C SER A 2 -7.96 8.10 -0.71
N ASN A 3 -7.14 7.58 0.20
CA ASN A 3 -7.48 6.34 0.92
C ASN A 3 -8.81 6.53 1.64
N PRO A 4 -9.75 5.58 1.57
CA PRO A 4 -11.01 5.70 2.28
C PRO A 4 -10.71 5.75 3.77
N ILE A 5 -11.17 6.82 4.42
CA ILE A 5 -11.09 6.93 5.88
C ILE A 5 -12.16 5.98 6.43
N GLN A 6 -11.72 4.85 7.01
CA GLN A 6 -12.63 3.90 7.62
C GLN A 6 -12.86 4.27 9.09
N PHE A 7 -14.13 4.50 9.45
CA PHE A 7 -14.56 4.77 10.83
C PHE A 7 -15.15 3.53 11.49
N CYS A 8 -15.02 2.34 10.89
CA CYS A 8 -15.68 1.14 11.34
C CYS A 8 -14.76 -0.08 11.22
N VAL A 9 -14.73 -0.94 12.24
CA VAL A 9 -14.09 -2.27 12.20
C VAL A 9 -15.18 -3.32 12.22
N PHE A 10 -15.04 -4.38 11.44
CA PHE A 10 -15.89 -5.56 11.55
C PHE A 10 -15.30 -6.51 12.60
N LEU A 11 -15.92 -6.51 13.78
CA LEU A 11 -15.48 -7.32 14.91
C LEU A 11 -16.27 -8.62 14.99
N PRO A 12 -15.64 -9.75 15.33
CA PRO A 12 -16.36 -10.98 15.65
C PRO A 12 -17.35 -10.76 16.80
N SER A 13 -18.60 -11.19 16.63
CA SER A 13 -19.68 -10.93 17.61
C SER A 13 -19.43 -11.57 18.98
N TYR A 14 -18.55 -12.57 19.08
CA TYR A 14 -18.17 -13.17 20.37
C TYR A 14 -17.40 -12.20 21.27
N LEU A 15 -16.74 -11.17 20.72
CA LEU A 15 -16.04 -10.16 21.51
C LEU A 15 -16.99 -9.40 22.44
N LEU A 16 -18.27 -9.30 22.07
CA LEU A 16 -19.30 -8.65 22.88
C LEU A 16 -19.59 -9.38 24.20
N ARG A 17 -19.13 -10.63 24.37
CA ARG A 17 -19.24 -11.39 25.64
C ARG A 17 -18.29 -10.87 26.71
N TYR A 18 -17.27 -10.10 26.31
CA TYR A 18 -16.23 -9.58 27.19
C TYR A 18 -16.39 -8.08 27.45
N VAL A 19 -17.57 -7.53 27.18
CA VAL A 19 -17.88 -6.13 27.48
C VAL A 19 -18.12 -5.97 28.98
N VAL A 20 -17.41 -5.03 29.59
CA VAL A 20 -17.62 -4.62 30.98
C VAL A 20 -18.52 -3.39 31.00
N ASP A 21 -19.60 -3.49 31.78
CA ASP A 21 -20.54 -2.39 31.97
C ASP A 21 -19.90 -1.23 32.74
N GLY A 22 -20.10 -0.01 32.26
CA GLY A 22 -19.56 1.21 32.86
C GLY A 22 -20.13 2.47 32.20
N ILE A 23 -19.64 3.65 32.59
CA ILE A 23 -20.06 4.95 31.99
C ILE A 23 -19.82 4.94 30.46
N ARG A 24 -18.79 4.21 30.02
CA ARG A 24 -18.54 3.86 28.62
C ARG A 24 -18.27 2.35 28.56
N PRO A 25 -19.24 1.52 28.11
CA PRO A 25 -19.01 0.10 27.92
C PRO A 25 -17.81 -0.13 27.00
N SER A 26 -16.93 -1.05 27.38
CA SER A 26 -15.72 -1.37 26.62
C SER A 26 -15.40 -2.86 26.74
N ILE A 27 -14.72 -3.40 25.74
CA ILE A 27 -14.24 -4.79 25.75
C ILE A 27 -13.05 -4.87 26.70
N ASP A 28 -13.09 -5.78 27.68
CA ASP A 28 -11.98 -6.07 28.59
C ASP A 28 -10.94 -6.97 27.88
N PRO A 29 -9.76 -6.42 27.53
CA PRO A 29 -8.73 -7.17 26.82
C PRO A 29 -8.15 -8.31 27.67
N GLU A 30 -8.03 -8.14 28.99
CA GLU A 30 -7.47 -9.15 29.87
C GLU A 30 -8.43 -10.33 30.05
N LEU A 31 -9.71 -10.04 30.23
CA LEU A 31 -10.74 -11.06 30.33
C LEU A 31 -10.83 -11.88 29.03
N PHE A 32 -10.77 -11.21 27.88
CA PHE A 32 -10.72 -11.88 26.57
C PHE A 32 -9.51 -12.81 26.48
N LEU A 33 -8.28 -12.32 26.74
CA LEU A 33 -7.07 -13.13 26.59
C LEU A 33 -6.99 -14.34 27.55
N ARG A 34 -7.64 -14.26 28.72
CA ARG A 34 -7.71 -15.37 29.67
C ARG A 34 -8.61 -16.52 29.21
N THR A 35 -9.63 -16.22 28.41
CA THR A 35 -10.72 -17.16 28.12
C THR A 35 -10.80 -17.57 26.65
N ALA A 36 -10.35 -16.71 25.74
CA ALA A 36 -10.43 -16.92 24.30
C ALA A 36 -9.52 -18.07 23.83
N ALA A 37 -9.99 -18.81 22.84
CA ALA A 37 -9.18 -19.78 22.10
C ALA A 37 -8.12 -19.06 21.26
N THR A 38 -7.01 -19.74 20.94
CA THR A 38 -5.93 -19.16 20.13
C THR A 38 -6.43 -18.66 18.77
N THR A 39 -7.36 -19.38 18.15
CA THR A 39 -7.99 -18.98 16.88
C THR A 39 -8.83 -17.71 17.00
N GLU A 40 -9.47 -17.46 18.14
CA GLU A 40 -10.26 -16.24 18.39
C GLU A 40 -9.34 -15.02 18.57
N ILE A 41 -8.17 -15.20 19.22
CA ILE A 41 -7.16 -14.16 19.34
C ILE A 41 -6.62 -13.80 17.95
N LEU A 42 -6.26 -14.80 17.14
CA LEU A 42 -5.78 -14.62 15.77
C LEU A 42 -6.81 -13.90 14.89
N GLU A 43 -8.06 -14.36 14.90
CA GLU A 43 -9.13 -13.76 14.11
C GLU A 43 -9.35 -12.29 14.51
N THR A 44 -9.30 -11.99 15.81
CA THR A 44 -9.41 -10.62 16.28
C THR A 44 -8.23 -9.77 15.80
N ILE A 45 -6.99 -10.27 15.84
CA ILE A 45 -5.84 -9.54 15.28
C ILE A 45 -6.05 -9.25 13.79
N LEU A 46 -6.47 -10.24 13.01
CA LEU A 46 -6.71 -10.08 11.57
C LEU A 46 -7.88 -9.12 11.26
N ALA A 47 -8.85 -8.96 12.16
CA ALA A 47 -9.91 -7.97 12.01
C ALA A 47 -9.38 -6.53 12.07
N PHE A 48 -8.30 -6.27 12.82
CA PHE A 48 -7.65 -4.95 12.89
C PHE A 48 -6.47 -4.80 11.93
N TYR A 49 -5.81 -5.90 11.58
CA TYR A 49 -4.59 -5.95 10.77
C TYR A 49 -4.74 -7.01 9.65
N PRO A 50 -5.62 -6.77 8.67
CA PRO A 50 -5.94 -7.76 7.62
C PRO A 50 -4.77 -8.03 6.65
N HIS A 51 -3.76 -7.17 6.64
CA HIS A 51 -2.54 -7.31 5.84
C HIS A 51 -1.53 -8.31 6.43
N PHE A 52 -1.75 -8.81 7.66
CA PHE A 52 -0.88 -9.82 8.26
C PHE A 52 -1.10 -11.21 7.67
N ARG A 53 0.02 -11.90 7.44
CA ARG A 53 0.09 -13.29 6.98
C ARG A 53 0.87 -14.10 7.99
N PHE A 54 0.17 -14.86 8.80
CA PHE A 54 0.78 -15.71 9.82
C PHE A 54 1.23 -17.04 9.20
N THR A 55 2.45 -17.47 9.52
CA THR A 55 2.90 -18.83 9.19
C THR A 55 2.07 -19.87 9.95
N PRO A 56 1.99 -21.13 9.48
CA PRO A 56 1.21 -22.17 10.17
C PRO A 56 1.60 -22.35 11.65
N ASN A 57 2.88 -22.15 11.98
CA ASN A 57 3.39 -22.21 13.35
C ASN A 57 2.91 -21.00 14.16
N ALA A 58 3.08 -19.79 13.62
CA ALA A 58 2.65 -18.56 14.27
C ALA A 58 1.14 -18.48 14.52
N GLN A 59 0.32 -19.12 13.67
CA GLN A 59 -1.13 -19.23 13.87
C GLN A 59 -1.51 -20.03 15.14
N GLN A 60 -0.64 -20.93 15.59
CA GLN A 60 -0.85 -21.76 16.78
C GLN A 60 -0.08 -21.28 18.01
N ASP A 61 0.87 -20.36 17.82
CA ASP A 61 1.66 -19.77 18.90
C ASP A 61 0.81 -18.77 19.69
N ARG A 62 0.24 -19.25 20.80
CA ARG A 62 -0.60 -18.42 21.67
C ARG A 62 0.18 -17.26 22.30
N ASP A 63 1.44 -17.45 22.66
CA ASP A 63 2.22 -16.43 23.36
C ASP A 63 2.56 -15.27 22.43
N LEU A 64 2.93 -15.58 21.18
CA LEU A 64 3.09 -14.60 20.11
C LEU A 64 1.80 -13.79 19.91
N LEU A 65 0.68 -14.48 19.69
CA LEU A 65 -0.60 -13.84 19.43
C LEU A 65 -1.08 -12.99 20.62
N GLN A 66 -0.83 -13.43 21.86
CA GLN A 66 -1.13 -12.63 23.06
C GLN A 66 -0.30 -11.34 23.09
N LYS A 67 1.01 -11.42 22.85
CA LYS A 67 1.88 -10.24 22.82
C LYS A 67 1.43 -9.24 21.75
N MET A 68 1.12 -9.73 20.55
CA MET A 68 0.57 -8.92 19.47
C MET A 68 -0.73 -8.25 19.85
N PHE A 69 -1.67 -9.03 20.39
CA PHE A 69 -2.96 -8.50 20.79
C PHE A 69 -2.81 -7.37 21.82
N ILE A 70 -1.98 -7.57 22.84
CA ILE A 70 -1.71 -6.56 23.88
C ILE A 70 -1.07 -5.31 23.27
N GLY A 71 -0.05 -5.46 22.43
CA GLY A 71 0.69 -4.34 21.88
C GLY A 71 -0.07 -3.56 20.80
N MET A 72 -0.91 -4.23 20.02
CA MET A 72 -1.44 -3.68 18.77
C MET A 72 -2.96 -3.54 18.75
N VAL A 73 -3.69 -4.46 19.40
CA VAL A 73 -5.16 -4.52 19.32
C VAL A 73 -5.82 -3.93 20.55
N ALA A 74 -5.33 -4.27 21.76
CA ALA A 74 -5.90 -3.79 23.02
C ALA A 74 -6.01 -2.25 23.11
N PRO A 75 -5.02 -1.45 22.66
CA PRO A 75 -5.14 0.01 22.67
C PRO A 75 -6.21 0.55 21.71
N ARG A 76 -6.58 -0.23 20.69
CA ARG A 76 -7.64 0.12 19.73
C ARG A 76 -9.01 -0.28 20.25
N LEU A 77 -9.12 -1.40 20.95
CA LEU A 77 -10.38 -1.88 21.54
C LEU A 77 -10.98 -0.90 22.53
N SER A 78 -10.16 -0.18 23.31
CA SER A 78 -10.64 0.83 24.26
C SER A 78 -11.32 2.02 23.59
N ASN A 79 -11.09 2.24 22.29
CA ASN A 79 -11.66 3.35 21.54
C ASN A 79 -12.92 2.98 20.75
N ILE A 80 -13.33 1.71 20.78
CA ILE A 80 -14.46 1.24 19.97
C ILE A 80 -15.79 1.53 20.66
N ILE A 81 -16.74 2.03 19.89
CA ILE A 81 -18.12 2.22 20.33
C ILE A 81 -18.83 0.87 20.21
N ILE A 82 -19.25 0.31 21.36
CA ILE A 82 -19.93 -0.97 21.41
C ILE A 82 -21.30 -0.87 20.72
N PRO A 83 -21.54 -1.65 19.65
CA PRO A 83 -22.80 -1.61 18.92
C PRO A 83 -23.95 -2.15 19.77
N THR A 84 -25.08 -1.44 19.76
CA THR A 84 -26.31 -1.82 20.48
C THR A 84 -27.10 -2.93 19.79
N GLN A 85 -26.90 -3.13 18.49
CA GLN A 85 -27.54 -4.20 17.71
C GLN A 85 -26.61 -5.41 17.58
N ARG A 86 -27.06 -6.56 18.08
CA ARG A 86 -26.33 -7.83 17.97
C ARG A 86 -26.68 -8.52 16.65
N VAL A 87 -25.75 -8.48 15.70
CA VAL A 87 -25.84 -9.22 14.43
C VAL A 87 -25.07 -10.54 14.60
N PRO A 88 -25.54 -11.66 14.02
CA PRO A 88 -24.78 -12.91 14.04
C PRO A 88 -23.45 -12.77 13.29
N ASN A 89 -22.42 -13.43 13.82
CA ASN A 89 -21.06 -13.58 13.27
C ASN A 89 -20.15 -12.35 13.38
N TYR A 90 -20.51 -11.22 12.75
CA TYR A 90 -19.72 -9.98 12.81
C TYR A 90 -20.58 -8.78 13.14
N THR A 91 -20.05 -7.87 13.96
CA THR A 91 -20.65 -6.59 14.27
C THR A 91 -19.75 -5.46 13.80
N GLN A 92 -20.32 -4.56 13.02
CA GLN A 92 -19.65 -3.32 12.65
C GLN A 92 -19.60 -2.41 13.88
N ALA A 93 -18.39 -2.08 14.33
CA ALA A 93 -18.18 -1.24 15.50
C ALA A 93 -17.49 0.07 15.06
N SER A 94 -18.06 1.19 15.48
CA SER A 94 -17.56 2.51 15.09
C SER A 94 -16.33 2.88 15.93
N SER A 95 -15.32 3.43 15.26
CA SER A 95 -14.14 4.03 15.87
C SER A 95 -14.22 5.56 15.73
N PRO A 96 -14.11 6.34 16.83
CA PRO A 96 -14.07 7.79 16.79
C PRO A 96 -12.75 8.32 16.22
N THR A 97 -11.70 7.50 16.21
CA THR A 97 -10.43 7.80 15.56
C THR A 97 -10.45 7.22 14.15
N PRO A 98 -10.18 8.01 13.11
CA PRO A 98 -10.08 7.49 11.74
C PRO A 98 -9.03 6.39 11.72
N ILE A 99 -9.42 5.20 11.27
CA ILE A 99 -8.45 4.17 10.93
C ILE A 99 -7.88 4.68 9.62
N SER A 100 -6.69 5.26 9.69
CA SER A 100 -5.94 5.53 8.49
C SER A 100 -5.69 4.16 7.86
N GLU A 101 -6.44 3.84 6.80
CA GLU A 101 -5.97 2.92 5.78
C GLU A 101 -4.76 3.60 5.14
N SER A 102 -3.67 3.68 5.89
CA SER A 102 -2.37 3.80 5.28
C SER A 102 -2.27 2.59 4.36
N PRO A 103 -1.74 2.72 3.13
CA PRO A 103 -1.38 1.55 2.39
C PRO A 103 -0.44 0.76 3.32
N GLU A 104 -0.88 -0.39 3.80
CA GLU A 104 -0.07 -1.28 4.62
C GLU A 104 0.44 -2.37 3.67
N PHE A 105 1.75 -2.62 3.69
CA PHE A 105 2.30 -3.74 2.93
C PHE A 105 1.99 -5.05 3.67
N THR A 106 1.97 -6.15 2.92
CA THR A 106 1.74 -7.47 3.50
C THR A 106 2.92 -7.82 4.40
N THR A 107 2.65 -8.09 5.68
CA THR A 107 3.69 -8.51 6.64
C THR A 107 3.50 -9.96 7.01
N THR A 108 4.55 -10.75 6.83
CA THR A 108 4.61 -12.15 7.21
C THR A 108 5.07 -12.24 8.65
N VAL A 109 4.23 -12.83 9.50
CA VAL A 109 4.50 -12.95 10.93
C VAL A 109 4.86 -14.41 11.22
N ASP A 110 6.11 -14.64 11.62
CA ASP A 110 6.60 -15.93 12.11
C ASP A 110 6.97 -15.85 13.60
N SER A 111 7.43 -14.69 14.05
CA SER A 111 7.94 -14.45 15.40
C SER A 111 7.54 -13.07 15.93
N VAL A 112 7.86 -12.80 17.21
CA VAL A 112 7.62 -11.49 17.83
C VAL A 112 8.54 -10.41 17.22
N ASP A 113 9.72 -10.81 16.76
CA ASP A 113 10.73 -9.89 16.23
C ASP A 113 10.33 -9.31 14.86
N ASP A 114 9.38 -9.94 14.17
CA ASP A 114 8.80 -9.43 12.93
C ASP A 114 7.88 -8.22 13.17
N ILE A 115 7.61 -7.89 14.44
CA ILE A 115 6.53 -7.00 14.86
C ILE A 115 7.10 -5.78 15.57
N ASP A 116 7.65 -4.88 14.78
CA ASP A 116 8.02 -3.54 15.23
C ASP A 116 7.00 -2.52 14.73
N VAL A 117 6.04 -2.19 15.60
CA VAL A 117 4.95 -1.25 15.31
C VAL A 117 5.48 0.13 14.91
N ASN A 118 6.61 0.57 15.49
CA ASN A 118 7.18 1.87 15.17
C ASN A 118 7.86 1.84 13.80
N ARG A 119 8.59 0.76 13.49
CA ARG A 119 9.20 0.54 12.19
C ARG A 119 8.14 0.51 11.09
N MET A 120 7.11 -0.31 11.29
CA MET A 120 5.99 -0.42 10.36
C MET A 120 5.30 0.92 10.14
N ALA A 121 4.95 1.63 11.21
CA ALA A 121 4.28 2.92 11.11
C ALA A 121 5.15 3.96 10.38
N MET A 122 6.45 4.00 10.66
CA MET A 122 7.36 4.92 10.00
C MET A 122 7.49 4.59 8.51
N PHE A 123 7.68 3.31 8.17
CA PHE A 123 7.78 2.89 6.77
C PHE A 123 6.48 3.15 6.00
N ASN A 124 5.32 2.84 6.57
CA ASN A 124 4.02 3.03 5.91
C ASN A 124 3.70 4.51 5.65
N ASN A 125 3.92 5.35 6.67
CA ASN A 125 3.59 6.77 6.59
C ASN A 125 4.56 7.55 5.70
N PHE A 126 5.85 7.21 5.74
CA PHE A 126 6.90 8.02 5.12
C PHE A 126 7.59 7.39 3.92
N CYS A 127 7.51 6.08 3.70
CA CYS A 127 8.14 5.44 2.54
C CYS A 127 7.08 4.93 1.56
N LEU A 128 6.20 4.05 2.04
CA LEU A 128 5.21 3.34 1.21
C LEU A 128 4.24 4.29 0.51
N THR A 129 3.78 5.31 1.23
CA THR A 129 2.86 6.31 0.67
C THR A 129 3.47 7.03 -0.55
N TYR A 130 4.76 7.38 -0.51
CA TYR A 130 5.41 8.05 -1.63
C TYR A 130 5.77 7.08 -2.76
N LEU A 131 6.17 5.84 -2.44
CA LEU A 131 6.39 4.79 -3.44
C LEU A 131 5.13 4.53 -4.26
N LYS A 132 3.97 4.36 -3.60
CA LYS A 132 2.69 4.13 -4.28
C LYS A 132 2.19 5.33 -5.10
N ASN A 133 2.60 6.53 -4.75
CA ASN A 133 2.21 7.75 -5.46
C ASN A 133 3.18 8.14 -6.59
N GLY A 134 4.17 7.30 -6.92
CA GLY A 134 5.18 7.61 -7.94
C GLY A 134 6.17 8.70 -7.53
N GLN A 135 6.22 9.08 -6.25
CA GLN A 135 7.10 10.12 -5.73
C GLN A 135 8.44 9.51 -5.27
N TYR A 136 9.12 8.80 -6.17
CA TYR A 136 10.24 7.93 -5.82
C TYR A 136 11.43 8.66 -5.20
N ARG A 137 11.75 9.87 -5.67
CA ARG A 137 12.84 10.68 -5.10
C ARG A 137 12.55 11.07 -3.65
N LEU A 138 11.31 11.46 -3.36
CA LEU A 138 10.88 11.79 -2.00
C LEU A 138 10.84 10.54 -1.12
N ALA A 139 10.38 9.41 -1.66
CA ALA A 139 10.45 8.12 -0.97
C ALA A 139 11.89 7.77 -0.57
N ALA A 140 12.86 7.97 -1.46
CA ALA A 140 14.28 7.70 -1.17
C ALA A 140 14.83 8.61 -0.06
N GLU A 141 14.45 9.89 -0.01
CA GLU A 141 14.83 10.78 1.09
C GLU A 141 14.30 10.28 2.45
N TYR A 142 13.05 9.82 2.49
CA TYR A 142 12.47 9.26 3.71
C TYR A 142 13.04 7.88 4.04
N LEU A 143 13.40 7.07 3.04
CA LEU A 143 14.12 5.82 3.25
C LEU A 143 15.48 6.06 3.90
N ASN A 144 16.21 7.11 3.53
CA ASN A 144 17.46 7.45 4.21
C ASN A 144 17.23 7.76 5.70
N ARG A 145 16.21 8.56 6.03
CA ARG A 145 15.85 8.86 7.44
C ARG A 145 15.40 7.61 8.20
N PHE A 146 14.70 6.72 7.51
CA PHE A 146 14.30 5.43 8.07
C PHE A 146 15.53 4.58 8.40
N LEU A 147 16.52 4.55 7.50
CA LEU A 147 17.78 3.83 7.70
C LEU A 147 18.67 4.44 8.78
N ASP A 148 18.58 5.74 9.03
CA ASP A 148 19.24 6.36 10.20
C ASP A 148 18.73 5.78 11.53
N THR A 149 17.48 5.30 11.56
CA THR A 149 16.85 4.72 12.76
C THR A 149 17.00 3.20 12.83
N TYR A 150 16.88 2.52 11.68
CA TYR A 150 16.75 1.06 11.62
C TYR A 150 17.86 0.34 10.84
N GLU A 151 18.88 1.07 10.41
CA GLU A 151 20.11 0.64 9.71
C GLU A 151 19.97 -0.02 8.32
N PHE A 152 18.98 -0.88 8.12
CA PHE A 152 18.78 -1.63 6.88
C PHE A 152 17.30 -1.91 6.62
N LEU A 153 16.94 -2.23 5.37
CA LEU A 153 15.61 -2.68 4.99
C LEU A 153 15.50 -4.21 5.11
N ASN A 154 14.38 -4.70 5.58
CA ASN A 154 14.07 -6.13 5.54
C ASN A 154 13.57 -6.54 4.14
N GLN A 155 13.38 -7.85 3.92
CA GLN A 155 12.99 -8.36 2.61
C GLN A 155 11.62 -7.84 2.14
N GLU A 156 10.67 -7.66 3.07
CA GLU A 156 9.31 -7.22 2.73
C GLU A 156 9.29 -5.75 2.29
N GLU A 157 10.04 -4.90 2.97
CA GLU A 157 10.23 -3.50 2.61
C GLU A 157 10.94 -3.35 1.25
N ILE A 158 11.88 -4.25 0.94
CA ILE A 158 12.52 -4.29 -0.38
C ILE A 158 11.52 -4.75 -1.44
N ASN A 159 10.69 -5.76 -1.14
CA ASN A 159 9.65 -6.23 -2.06
C ASN A 159 8.69 -5.09 -2.42
N VAL A 160 8.35 -4.21 -1.48
CA VAL A 160 7.55 -3.01 -1.76
C VAL A 160 8.22 -2.09 -2.78
N ILE A 161 9.54 -1.88 -2.70
CA ILE A 161 10.27 -1.06 -3.69
C ILE A 161 10.25 -1.75 -5.06
N MET A 162 10.36 -3.08 -5.08
CA MET A 162 10.25 -3.87 -6.32
C MET A 162 8.83 -3.83 -6.93
N GLU A 163 7.78 -3.85 -6.11
CA GLU A 163 6.40 -3.65 -6.58
C GLU A 163 6.23 -2.25 -7.18
N ALA A 164 6.81 -1.23 -6.54
CA ALA A 164 6.81 0.14 -7.05
C ALA A 164 7.59 0.27 -8.38
N GLN A 165 8.64 -0.53 -8.57
CA GLN A 165 9.34 -0.65 -9.85
C GLN A 165 8.43 -1.22 -10.93
N ALA A 166 7.73 -2.34 -10.66
CA ALA A 166 6.80 -2.92 -11.63
C ALA A 166 5.71 -1.91 -12.05
N GLY A 167 5.17 -1.15 -11.08
CA GLY A 167 4.23 -0.08 -11.39
C GLY A 167 4.82 1.07 -12.22
N ALA A 168 6.10 1.41 -11.99
CA ALA A 168 6.80 2.41 -12.82
C ALA A 168 7.00 1.91 -14.26
N GLU A 169 7.33 0.62 -14.42
CA GLU A 169 7.51 -0.03 -15.73
C GLU A 169 6.20 -0.08 -16.51
N GLU A 170 5.09 -0.37 -15.85
CA GLU A 170 3.75 -0.31 -16.44
C GLU A 170 3.41 1.12 -16.90
N ALA A 171 3.61 2.13 -16.04
CA ALA A 171 3.37 3.53 -16.40
C ALA A 171 4.27 4.01 -17.56
N PHE A 172 5.50 3.52 -17.64
CA PHE A 172 6.39 3.76 -18.77
C PHE A 172 5.86 3.12 -20.05
N HIS A 173 5.43 1.86 -19.99
CA HIS A 173 4.84 1.14 -21.12
C HIS A 173 3.60 1.86 -21.66
N ASP A 174 2.68 2.24 -20.77
CA ASP A 174 1.47 2.99 -21.14
C ASP A 174 1.83 4.31 -21.83
N SER A 175 2.76 5.08 -21.25
CA SER A 175 3.21 6.34 -21.86
C SER A 175 3.85 6.12 -23.23
N SER A 176 4.54 5.00 -23.45
CA SER A 176 5.13 4.64 -24.74
C SER A 176 4.04 4.34 -25.77
N CYS A 177 3.05 3.52 -25.41
CA CYS A 177 1.91 3.20 -26.26
C CYS A 177 1.13 4.46 -26.66
N TYR A 178 0.82 5.34 -25.70
CA TYR A 178 0.15 6.61 -26.00
C TYR A 178 0.93 7.52 -26.94
N LEU A 179 2.27 7.57 -26.81
CA LEU A 179 3.11 8.34 -27.73
C LEU A 179 3.06 7.77 -29.14
N GLN A 180 3.15 6.46 -29.27
CA GLN A 180 3.05 5.77 -30.55
C GLN A 180 1.70 6.04 -31.22
N ASP A 181 0.59 5.96 -30.48
CA ASP A 181 -0.75 6.24 -30.99
C ASP A 181 -0.91 7.70 -31.44
N CYS A 182 -0.31 8.65 -30.70
CA CYS A 182 -0.29 10.06 -31.10
C CYS A 182 0.46 10.26 -32.41
N HIS A 183 1.64 9.63 -32.55
CA HIS A 183 2.42 9.68 -33.78
C HIS A 183 1.65 9.10 -34.97
N GLN A 184 1.09 7.90 -34.84
CA GLN A 184 0.29 7.25 -35.88
C GLN A 184 -0.93 8.09 -36.26
N SER A 185 -1.61 8.70 -35.29
CA SER A 185 -2.75 9.59 -35.54
C SER A 185 -2.36 10.84 -36.32
N ILE A 186 -1.22 11.46 -35.97
CA ILE A 186 -0.70 12.64 -36.69
C ILE A 186 -0.34 12.27 -38.13
N GLU A 187 0.34 11.15 -38.34
CA GLU A 187 0.67 10.64 -39.67
C GLU A 187 -0.59 10.36 -40.50
N GLY A 188 -1.59 9.72 -39.90
CA GLY A 188 -2.89 9.49 -40.53
C GLY A 188 -3.58 10.79 -40.98
N ILE A 189 -3.59 11.82 -40.12
CA ILE A 189 -4.13 13.14 -40.47
C ILE A 189 -3.32 13.79 -41.60
N GLN A 190 -1.97 13.69 -41.56
CA GLN A 190 -1.12 14.23 -42.62
C GLN A 190 -1.38 13.56 -43.98
N LEU A 191 -1.64 12.25 -43.99
CA LEU A 191 -2.00 11.52 -45.20
C LEU A 191 -3.37 11.97 -45.73
N GLN A 192 -4.35 12.18 -44.85
CA GLN A 192 -5.67 12.69 -45.24
C GLN A 192 -5.57 14.09 -45.83
N LEU A 193 -4.80 15.00 -45.21
CA LEU A 193 -4.59 16.38 -45.69
C LEU A 193 -4.00 16.47 -47.12
N ARG A 194 -3.30 15.43 -47.57
CA ARG A 194 -2.74 15.33 -48.94
C ARG A 194 -3.77 14.92 -49.99
N GLN A 195 -4.98 14.53 -49.61
CA GLN A 195 -6.04 14.18 -50.56
C GLN A 195 -6.52 15.44 -51.30
N ASN A 196 -6.60 15.37 -52.63
CA ASN A 196 -6.99 16.50 -53.48
C ASN A 196 -8.48 16.87 -53.39
N ASN A 197 -9.29 16.01 -52.76
CA ASN A 197 -10.75 16.06 -52.82
C ASN A 197 -11.37 16.64 -51.53
N LEU A 198 -10.55 17.18 -50.63
CA LEU A 198 -11.04 17.76 -49.37
C LEU A 198 -11.72 19.10 -49.60
N SER A 199 -12.89 19.28 -49.00
CA SER A 199 -13.51 20.60 -48.90
C SER A 199 -12.70 21.51 -47.97
N PRO A 200 -12.84 22.85 -48.10
CA PRO A 200 -12.17 23.80 -47.20
C PRO A 200 -12.47 23.55 -45.72
N THR A 201 -13.71 23.19 -45.40
CA THR A 201 -14.16 22.91 -44.02
C THR A 201 -13.51 21.65 -43.46
N GLU A 202 -13.48 20.56 -44.23
CA GLU A 202 -12.83 19.31 -43.80
C GLU A 202 -11.33 19.50 -43.58
N ARG A 203 -10.68 20.26 -44.48
CA ARG A 203 -9.27 20.61 -44.33
C ARG A 203 -9.02 21.38 -43.03
N GLN A 204 -9.82 22.40 -42.73
CA GLN A 204 -9.69 23.16 -41.49
C GLN A 204 -9.85 22.28 -40.24
N VAL A 205 -10.86 21.39 -40.22
CA VAL A 205 -11.09 20.46 -39.11
C VAL A 205 -9.89 19.52 -38.90
N LEU A 206 -9.31 19.01 -39.99
CA LEU A 206 -8.12 18.16 -39.92
C LEU A 206 -6.89 18.92 -39.42
N GLU A 207 -6.68 20.16 -39.85
CA GLU A 207 -5.59 21.03 -39.37
C GLU A 207 -5.73 21.36 -37.88
N GLU A 208 -6.93 21.66 -37.40
CA GLU A 208 -7.21 21.91 -35.98
C GLU A 208 -6.98 20.64 -35.14
N ARG A 209 -7.42 19.48 -35.63
CA ARG A 209 -7.19 18.19 -34.97
C ARG A 209 -5.69 17.86 -34.94
N GLN A 210 -4.97 18.12 -36.02
CA GLN A 210 -3.52 17.94 -36.07
C GLN A 210 -2.82 18.81 -35.02
N LYS A 211 -3.19 20.09 -34.93
CA LYS A 211 -2.63 21.02 -33.94
C LYS A 211 -2.87 20.53 -32.51
N THR A 212 -4.08 20.06 -32.22
CA THR A 212 -4.42 19.46 -30.91
C THR A 212 -3.56 18.24 -30.61
N MET A 213 -3.41 17.33 -31.57
CA MET A 213 -2.60 16.12 -31.41
C MET A 213 -1.11 16.43 -31.21
N ILE A 214 -0.56 17.43 -31.90
CA ILE A 214 0.83 17.87 -31.70
C ILE A 214 1.04 18.41 -30.28
N ILE A 215 0.07 19.15 -29.73
CA ILE A 215 0.13 19.65 -28.34
C ILE A 215 0.13 18.47 -27.36
N SER A 216 -0.79 17.51 -27.53
CA SER A 216 -0.84 16.30 -26.71
C SER A 216 0.44 15.49 -26.80
N LEU A 217 1.00 15.32 -28.01
CA LEU A 217 2.26 14.63 -28.23
C LEU A 217 3.40 15.25 -27.42
N ARG A 218 3.57 16.58 -27.48
CA ARG A 218 4.63 17.27 -26.72
C ARG A 218 4.46 17.12 -25.21
N SER A 219 3.21 17.17 -24.72
CA SER A 219 2.92 16.95 -23.31
C SER A 219 3.31 15.52 -22.89
N ASN A 220 2.95 14.53 -23.69
CA ASN A 220 3.23 13.12 -23.41
C ASN A 220 4.73 12.78 -23.54
N GLN A 221 5.48 13.46 -24.41
CA GLN A 221 6.94 13.29 -24.50
C GLN A 221 7.64 13.63 -23.18
N ARG A 222 7.13 14.65 -22.48
CA ARG A 222 7.63 15.02 -21.15
C ARG A 222 7.29 13.95 -20.11
N LEU A 223 6.06 13.43 -20.12
CA LEU A 223 5.65 12.34 -19.22
C LEU A 223 6.50 11.09 -19.44
N PHE A 224 6.68 10.68 -20.69
CA PHE A 224 7.53 9.55 -21.07
C PHE A 224 8.97 9.73 -20.57
N SER A 225 9.54 10.93 -20.76
CA SER A 225 10.90 11.23 -20.29
C SER A 225 11.02 11.11 -18.76
N ASN A 226 9.99 11.55 -18.03
CA ASN A 226 9.94 11.40 -16.58
C ASN A 226 9.80 9.92 -16.18
N SER A 227 8.91 9.17 -16.83
CA SER A 227 8.72 7.74 -16.55
C SER A 227 10.00 6.92 -16.77
N ILE A 228 10.80 7.23 -17.79
CA ILE A 228 12.12 6.60 -17.98
C ILE A 228 13.03 6.84 -16.77
N GLN A 229 13.11 8.09 -16.31
CA GLN A 229 13.96 8.43 -15.17
C GLN A 229 13.48 7.74 -13.90
N ASP A 230 12.16 7.69 -13.71
CA ASP A 230 11.54 7.10 -12.54
C ASP A 230 11.76 5.58 -12.50
N VAL A 231 11.60 4.87 -13.62
CA VAL A 231 11.94 3.44 -13.76
C VAL A 231 13.41 3.19 -13.44
N GLY A 232 14.32 3.94 -14.05
CA GLY A 232 15.75 3.78 -13.82
C GLY A 232 16.13 4.05 -12.36
N PHE A 233 15.51 5.06 -11.74
CA PHE A 233 15.76 5.42 -10.35
C PHE A 233 15.26 4.33 -9.38
N VAL A 234 14.01 3.88 -9.52
CA VAL A 234 13.43 2.90 -8.60
C VAL A 234 14.08 1.52 -8.75
N ALA A 235 14.48 1.14 -9.97
CA ALA A 235 15.24 -0.09 -10.21
C ALA A 235 16.61 -0.05 -9.49
N ALA A 236 17.34 1.06 -9.63
CA ALA A 236 18.61 1.24 -8.93
C ALA A 236 18.44 1.25 -7.39
N LEU A 237 17.37 1.86 -6.90
CA LEU A 237 17.04 1.87 -5.47
C LEU A 237 16.74 0.46 -4.94
N ALA A 238 15.94 -0.33 -5.67
CA ALA A 238 15.63 -1.71 -5.32
C ALA A 238 16.90 -2.58 -5.30
N GLU A 239 17.72 -2.47 -6.34
CA GLU A 239 18.98 -3.22 -6.46
C GLU A 239 19.97 -2.87 -5.34
N TYR A 240 20.10 -1.59 -5.02
CA TYR A 240 20.96 -1.11 -3.95
C TYR A 240 20.60 -1.75 -2.60
N HIS A 241 19.33 -1.69 -2.20
CA HIS A 241 18.90 -2.26 -0.92
C HIS A 241 18.94 -3.80 -0.91
N LYS A 242 18.66 -4.44 -2.04
CA LYS A 242 18.83 -5.90 -2.20
C LYS A 242 20.28 -6.33 -1.98
N ASN A 243 21.23 -5.61 -2.56
CA ASN A 243 22.66 -5.91 -2.40
C ASN A 243 23.13 -5.70 -0.95
N ILE A 244 22.63 -4.66 -0.26
CA ILE A 244 22.92 -4.46 1.17
C ILE A 244 22.39 -5.62 1.99
N LEU A 245 21.12 -6.03 1.79
CA LEU A 245 20.55 -7.13 2.56
C LEU A 245 21.32 -8.45 2.32
N ALA A 246 21.66 -8.74 1.07
CA ALA A 246 22.46 -9.91 0.71
C ALA A 246 23.85 -9.90 1.38
N SER A 247 24.50 -8.72 1.48
CA SER A 247 25.80 -8.59 2.15
C SER A 247 25.75 -8.82 3.68
N ARG A 248 24.57 -8.72 4.28
CA ARG A 248 24.34 -8.93 5.72
C ARG A 248 23.87 -10.35 6.06
N GLN A 249 23.39 -11.12 5.09
CA GLN A 249 23.03 -12.52 5.34
C GLN A 249 24.31 -13.37 5.46
N PRO A 250 24.47 -14.14 6.55
CA PRO A 250 25.60 -15.04 6.69
C PRO A 250 25.53 -16.10 5.58
N ASP A 251 26.67 -16.35 4.96
CA ASP A 251 26.85 -17.40 3.96
C ASP A 251 26.35 -18.73 4.56
N PRO A 252 25.35 -19.43 3.98
CA PRO A 252 24.78 -20.66 4.53
C PRO A 252 25.78 -21.84 4.53
N SER A 253 27.04 -21.59 4.18
CA SER A 253 28.12 -22.55 4.07
C SER A 253 29.20 -22.46 5.17
N LYS A 254 28.90 -21.83 6.32
CA LYS A 254 29.77 -21.84 7.52
C LYS A 254 29.05 -22.23 8.79
#